data_AF-A0A955BLJ6-F1
#
_entry.id   AF-A0A955BLJ6-F1
#
_cell.length_a   1.000
_cell.length_b   1.000
_cell.length_c   1.000
_cell.angle_alpha   90.00
_cell.angle_beta   90.00
_cell.angle_gamma   90.00
#
_symmetry.space_group_name_H-M   'P 1'
#
loop_
_entity.id
_entity.type
_entity.pdbx_description
1 polymer ?
#
loop_
_entity_poly.entity_id
_entity_poly.type
_entity_poly.pdbx_seq_one_letter_code
_entity_poly.pdbx_strand_id
1 'polypeptide(L)'
;LNSICTLLIMDFHRRLGWGRAWLATRRQKPIDQLTEEDELRLGRPLVLFIGVAATLFSLLVSQVDDIFSIMIAIVNTFGGPLMAVFLLGIFTRRATAASAMTALVLGTAFTIWMQGSNSYSWMAWMWPFEQKFNGIWPLTFGVVLTLVIGYLLGFVCGRGKSREQLRGLVWGIGEPGRREADVVAPLPSFGDEGK
;
A
#
# COMPACT_ATOMS: atom_id res chain seq x y z
N LEU A 1 -5.94 -11.26 -12.36
CA LEU A 1 -5.97 -12.28 -11.28
C LEU A 1 -4.57 -12.68 -10.81
N ASN A 2 -3.68 -13.09 -11.72
CA ASN A 2 -2.35 -13.59 -11.35
C ASN A 2 -1.52 -12.56 -10.53
N SER A 3 -1.48 -11.29 -10.93
CA SER A 3 -0.78 -10.24 -10.18
C SER A 3 -1.36 -10.00 -8.77
N ILE A 4 -2.69 -10.10 -8.61
CA ILE A 4 -3.35 -9.96 -7.31
C ILE A 4 -3.02 -11.15 -6.42
N CYS A 5 -3.02 -12.38 -6.97
CA CYS A 5 -2.58 -13.58 -6.27
C CYS A 5 -1.12 -13.48 -5.82
N THR A 6 -0.22 -13.07 -6.71
CA THR A 6 1.21 -12.91 -6.38
C THR A 6 1.41 -11.83 -5.31
N LEU A 7 0.71 -10.70 -5.39
CA LEU A 7 0.75 -9.66 -4.36
C LEU A 7 0.22 -10.17 -3.02
N LEU A 8 -0.92 -10.86 -3.01
CA LEU A 8 -1.48 -11.42 -1.78
C LEU A 8 -0.54 -12.44 -1.15
N ILE A 9 0.00 -13.35 -1.94
CA ILE A 9 0.96 -14.33 -1.45
C ILE A 9 2.21 -13.61 -0.95
N MET A 10 2.88 -12.80 -1.75
CA MET A 10 4.15 -12.21 -1.33
C MET A 10 4.02 -11.21 -0.18
N ASP A 11 2.97 -10.38 -0.18
CA ASP A 11 2.83 -9.27 0.76
C ASP A 11 2.06 -9.68 2.04
N PHE A 12 1.06 -10.55 1.98
CA PHE A 12 0.38 -11.02 3.21
C PHE A 12 1.07 -12.23 3.83
N HIS A 13 1.46 -13.21 3.03
CA HIS A 13 2.02 -14.45 3.57
C HIS A 13 3.42 -14.24 4.17
N ARG A 14 4.27 -13.45 3.50
CA ARG A 14 5.66 -13.25 3.92
C ARG A 14 5.83 -12.09 4.91
N ARG A 15 4.93 -11.10 4.91
CA ARG A 15 5.12 -9.83 5.63
C ARG A 15 4.29 -9.68 6.90
N LEU A 16 3.07 -10.22 6.96
CA LEU A 16 2.25 -10.09 8.18
C LEU A 16 2.62 -11.10 9.27
N GLY A 17 3.19 -12.26 8.97
CA GLY A 17 3.53 -13.30 9.97
C GLY A 17 2.34 -13.88 10.74
N TRP A 18 1.16 -13.25 10.67
CA TRP A 18 -0.08 -13.64 11.33
C TRP A 18 -0.63 -14.96 10.79
N GLY A 19 -0.38 -15.27 9.51
CA GLY A 19 -0.69 -16.58 8.94
C GLY A 19 0.10 -17.70 9.62
N ARG A 20 1.40 -17.50 9.86
CA ARG A 20 2.28 -18.44 10.57
C ARG A 20 1.93 -18.57 12.05
N ALA A 21 1.61 -17.45 12.71
CA ALA A 21 1.20 -17.45 14.11
C ALA A 21 -0.14 -18.17 14.33
N TRP A 22 -1.14 -17.90 13.49
CA TRP A 22 -2.44 -18.60 13.52
C TRP A 22 -2.31 -20.08 13.17
N LEU A 23 -1.45 -20.43 12.19
CA LEU A 23 -1.10 -21.82 11.85
C LEU A 23 -0.42 -22.55 13.01
N ALA A 24 0.54 -21.91 13.67
CA ALA A 24 1.25 -22.49 14.81
C ALA A 24 0.26 -22.83 15.95
N THR A 25 -0.72 -21.96 16.19
CA THR A 25 -1.78 -22.21 17.17
C THR A 25 -2.73 -23.34 16.73
N ARG A 26 -3.12 -23.40 15.45
CA ARG A 26 -4.11 -24.38 14.97
C ARG A 26 -3.54 -25.76 14.66
N ARG A 27 -2.24 -25.85 14.35
CA ARG A 27 -1.52 -27.10 14.03
C ARG A 27 -0.58 -27.57 15.14
N GLN A 28 -0.50 -26.85 16.27
CA GLN A 28 0.40 -27.15 17.39
C GLN A 28 1.84 -27.43 16.95
N LYS A 29 2.34 -26.68 15.96
CA LYS A 29 3.71 -26.79 15.48
C LYS A 29 4.46 -25.48 15.72
N PRO A 30 5.72 -25.53 16.18
CA PRO A 30 6.55 -24.34 16.32
C PRO A 30 6.78 -23.68 14.96
N ILE A 31 6.84 -22.34 14.95
CA ILE A 31 6.93 -21.51 13.73
C ILE A 31 8.14 -21.90 12.86
N ASP A 32 9.21 -22.42 13.48
CA ASP A 32 10.46 -22.81 12.83
C ASP A 32 10.38 -24.15 12.06
N GLN A 33 9.29 -24.92 12.19
CA GLN A 33 9.07 -26.19 11.46
C GLN A 33 7.97 -26.11 10.38
N LEU A 34 7.52 -24.91 10.01
CA LEU A 34 6.54 -24.73 8.94
C LEU A 34 7.21 -24.92 7.57
N THR A 35 6.85 -25.99 6.87
CA THR A 35 7.32 -26.30 5.50
C THR A 35 6.63 -25.40 4.46
N GLU A 36 7.34 -25.03 3.39
CA GLU A 36 6.80 -24.23 2.27
C GLU A 36 5.50 -24.81 1.66
N GLU A 37 5.31 -26.13 1.70
CA GLU A 37 4.07 -26.76 1.25
C GLU A 37 2.84 -26.44 2.13
N ASP A 38 3.01 -26.33 3.44
CA ASP A 38 1.93 -26.00 4.38
C ASP A 38 1.55 -24.52 4.26
N GLU A 39 2.54 -23.69 3.96
CA GLU A 39 2.40 -22.28 3.61
C GLU A 39 1.59 -22.06 2.32
N LEU A 40 1.88 -22.83 1.27
CA LEU A 40 1.13 -22.81 0.01
C LEU A 40 -0.31 -23.33 0.16
N ARG A 41 -0.54 -24.31 1.04
CA ARG A 41 -1.89 -24.83 1.33
C ARG A 41 -2.77 -23.81 2.06
N LEU A 42 -2.18 -22.89 2.83
CA LEU A 42 -2.90 -21.80 3.49
C LEU A 42 -3.25 -20.64 2.55
N GLY A 43 -2.44 -20.44 1.50
CA GLY A 43 -2.73 -19.42 0.47
C GLY A 43 -3.98 -19.74 -0.35
N ARG A 44 -4.30 -21.03 -0.55
CA ARG A 44 -5.47 -21.48 -1.35
C ARG A 44 -6.81 -21.00 -0.81
N PRO A 45 -7.18 -21.19 0.47
CA PRO A 45 -8.45 -20.69 1.00
C PRO A 45 -8.53 -19.16 1.02
N LEU A 46 -7.40 -18.45 1.18
CA LEU A 46 -7.37 -16.99 1.10
C LEU A 46 -7.72 -16.50 -0.31
N VAL A 47 -7.09 -17.09 -1.33
CA VAL A 47 -7.39 -16.81 -2.74
C VAL A 47 -8.84 -17.16 -3.07
N LEU A 48 -9.34 -18.30 -2.59
CA LEU A 48 -10.74 -18.70 -2.74
C LEU A 48 -11.68 -17.68 -2.10
N PHE A 49 -11.42 -17.28 -0.86
CA PHE A 49 -12.23 -16.31 -0.12
C PHE A 49 -12.29 -14.96 -0.83
N ILE A 50 -11.14 -14.46 -1.31
CA ILE A 50 -11.08 -13.19 -2.05
C ILE A 50 -11.78 -13.31 -3.40
N GLY A 51 -11.64 -14.44 -4.10
CA GLY A 51 -12.37 -14.71 -5.33
C GLY A 51 -13.89 -14.72 -5.11
N VAL A 52 -14.36 -15.38 -4.05
CA VAL A 52 -15.78 -15.40 -3.67
C VAL A 52 -16.26 -13.99 -3.31
N ALA A 53 -15.49 -13.25 -2.50
CA ALA A 53 -15.83 -11.88 -2.13
C ALA A 53 -15.92 -10.96 -3.35
N ALA A 54 -14.98 -11.08 -4.30
CA ALA A 54 -15.00 -10.34 -5.56
C ALA A 54 -16.23 -10.67 -6.42
N THR A 55 -16.60 -11.96 -6.51
CA THR A 55 -17.82 -12.39 -7.22
C THR A 55 -19.08 -11.84 -6.56
N LEU A 56 -19.18 -11.90 -5.23
CA LEU A 56 -20.31 -11.31 -4.49
C LEU A 56 -20.39 -9.80 -4.69
N PHE A 57 -19.25 -9.11 -4.65
CA PHE A 57 -19.19 -7.67 -4.91
C PHE A 57 -19.61 -7.34 -6.35
N SER A 58 -19.23 -8.17 -7.32
CA SER A 58 -19.67 -8.01 -8.72
C SER A 58 -21.18 -8.14 -8.89
N LEU A 59 -21.85 -8.98 -8.09
CA LEU A 59 -23.31 -9.09 -8.10
C LEU A 59 -24.01 -7.87 -7.49
N LEU A 60 -23.36 -7.18 -6.56
CA LEU A 60 -23.87 -5.91 -6.00
C LEU A 60 -23.68 -4.75 -6.98
N VAL A 61 -22.55 -4.74 -7.70
CA VAL A 61 -22.19 -3.68 -8.66
C VAL A 61 -22.92 -3.81 -9.99
N SER A 62 -23.41 -5.00 -10.36
CA SER A 62 -24.13 -5.21 -11.62
C SER A 62 -25.44 -4.42 -11.75
N GLN A 63 -25.92 -3.81 -10.66
CA GLN A 63 -27.09 -2.93 -10.65
C GLN A 63 -26.76 -1.46 -10.96
N VAL A 64 -25.48 -1.13 -11.20
CA VAL A 64 -25.05 0.24 -11.48
C VAL A 64 -24.82 0.44 -12.97
N ASP A 65 -25.42 1.51 -13.51
CA ASP A 65 -25.45 1.80 -14.96
C ASP A 65 -24.08 2.10 -15.58
N ASP A 66 -23.08 2.51 -14.79
CA ASP A 66 -21.75 2.85 -15.29
C ASP A 66 -20.61 2.26 -14.45
N ILE A 67 -20.10 1.11 -14.89
CA ILE A 67 -18.93 0.42 -14.31
C ILE A 67 -17.66 1.28 -14.42
N PHE A 68 -17.55 2.10 -15.48
CA PHE A 68 -16.36 2.92 -15.71
C PHE A 68 -16.23 4.03 -14.66
N SER A 69 -17.35 4.67 -14.30
CA SER A 69 -17.40 5.64 -13.20
C SER A 69 -16.97 5.03 -11.85
N ILE A 70 -17.39 3.80 -11.55
CA ILE A 70 -16.96 3.09 -10.32
C ILE A 70 -15.46 2.80 -10.36
N MET A 71 -14.95 2.32 -11.49
CA MET A 71 -13.53 2.04 -11.65
C MET A 71 -12.69 3.30 -11.41
N ILE A 72 -13.09 4.44 -12.00
CA ILE A 72 -12.43 5.73 -11.78
C ILE A 72 -12.52 6.14 -10.31
N ALA A 73 -13.68 5.98 -9.67
CA ALA A 73 -13.84 6.33 -8.25
C ALA A 73 -12.91 5.52 -7.35
N ILE A 74 -12.76 4.22 -7.60
CA ILE A 74 -11.85 3.34 -6.85
C ILE A 74 -10.39 3.77 -7.09
N VAL A 75 -10.00 3.95 -8.35
CA VAL A 75 -8.64 4.40 -8.70
C VAL A 75 -8.34 5.75 -8.08
N ASN A 76 -9.30 6.68 -8.06
CA ASN A 76 -9.11 7.99 -7.45
C ASN A 76 -8.99 7.92 -5.93
N THR A 77 -9.78 7.06 -5.30
CA THR A 77 -9.82 6.87 -3.85
C THR A 77 -8.49 6.35 -3.30
N PHE A 78 -7.92 5.33 -3.95
CA PHE A 78 -6.68 4.69 -3.48
C PHE A 78 -5.43 5.22 -4.18
N GLY A 79 -5.51 5.51 -5.48
CA GLY A 79 -4.39 5.95 -6.30
C GLY A 79 -3.84 7.30 -5.88
N GLY A 80 -4.69 8.24 -5.49
CA GLY A 80 -4.24 9.56 -5.01
C GLY A 80 -3.36 9.48 -3.75
N PRO A 81 -3.89 8.98 -2.62
CA PRO A 81 -3.12 8.82 -1.39
C PRO A 81 -1.89 7.93 -1.55
N LEU A 82 -1.97 6.84 -2.34
CA LEU A 82 -0.83 5.97 -2.59
C LEU A 82 0.27 6.70 -3.38
N MET A 83 -0.09 7.44 -4.43
CA MET A 83 0.84 8.29 -5.17
C MET A 83 1.51 9.31 -4.25
N ALA A 84 0.74 9.98 -3.39
CA ALA A 84 1.27 10.94 -2.44
C ALA A 84 2.32 10.33 -1.49
N VAL A 85 2.07 9.12 -0.96
CA VAL A 85 3.04 8.43 -0.10
C VAL A 85 4.32 8.06 -0.85
N PHE A 86 4.21 7.61 -2.10
CA PHE A 86 5.40 7.35 -2.93
C PHE A 86 6.22 8.62 -3.17
N LEU A 87 5.57 9.72 -3.56
CA LEU A 87 6.23 11.01 -3.74
C LEU A 87 6.88 11.49 -2.44
N LEU A 88 6.20 11.34 -1.31
CA LEU A 88 6.74 11.69 0.00
C LEU A 88 8.00 10.89 0.32
N GLY A 89 8.01 9.59 0.05
CA GLY A 89 9.18 8.73 0.25
C GLY A 89 10.36 9.07 -0.66
N ILE A 90 10.09 9.45 -1.92
CA ILE A 90 11.12 9.83 -2.91
C ILE A 90 11.71 11.21 -2.58
N PHE A 91 10.88 12.18 -2.22
CA PHE A 91 11.30 13.59 -2.08
C PHE A 91 11.65 13.99 -0.65
N THR A 92 11.18 13.27 0.38
CA THR A 92 11.32 13.70 1.77
C THR A 92 12.15 12.71 2.59
N ARG A 93 13.36 13.14 2.95
CA ARG A 93 14.28 12.39 3.84
C ARG A 93 13.72 12.12 5.24
N ARG A 94 12.80 12.96 5.71
CA ARG A 94 12.20 12.90 7.04
C ARG A 94 10.92 12.05 7.10
N ALA A 95 10.47 11.51 5.97
CA ALA A 95 9.29 10.66 5.95
C ALA A 95 9.58 9.33 6.66
N THR A 96 8.85 9.06 7.75
CA THR A 96 8.92 7.79 8.47
C THR A 96 7.82 6.85 7.99
N ALA A 97 7.97 5.55 8.26
CA ALA A 97 6.92 4.57 7.96
C ALA A 97 5.61 4.91 8.69
N ALA A 98 5.70 5.36 9.95
CA ALA A 98 4.53 5.77 10.72
C ALA A 98 3.84 6.99 10.11
N SER A 99 4.59 8.06 9.78
CA SER A 99 4.01 9.26 9.16
C SER A 99 3.40 8.96 7.79
N ALA A 100 4.03 8.10 6.99
CA ALA A 100 3.50 7.67 5.70
C ALA A 100 2.20 6.86 5.84
N MET A 101 2.14 5.91 6.78
CA MET A 101 0.93 5.13 7.03
C MET A 101 -0.22 5.97 7.57
N THR A 102 0.05 6.85 8.53
CA THR A 102 -0.97 7.75 9.07
C THR A 102 -1.49 8.70 8.00
N ALA A 103 -0.61 9.25 7.16
CA ALA A 103 -1.00 10.10 6.04
C ALA A 103 -1.82 9.35 4.97
N LEU A 104 -1.48 8.09 4.70
CA LEU A 104 -2.24 7.24 3.79
C LEU A 104 -3.66 7.01 4.31
N VAL A 105 -3.80 6.63 5.57
CA VAL A 105 -5.10 6.36 6.19
C VAL A 105 -5.96 7.62 6.24
N LEU A 106 -5.41 8.72 6.74
CA LEU A 106 -6.14 9.99 6.85
C LEU A 106 -6.50 10.56 5.47
N GLY A 107 -5.58 10.48 4.50
CA GLY A 107 -5.82 10.90 3.13
C GLY A 107 -6.89 10.07 2.43
N THR A 108 -6.85 8.75 2.59
CA THR A 108 -7.86 7.85 2.00
C THR A 108 -9.23 8.11 2.64
N ALA A 109 -9.31 8.24 3.97
CA ALA A 109 -10.54 8.57 4.67
C ALA A 109 -11.12 9.92 4.21
N PHE A 110 -10.26 10.92 4.01
CA PHE A 110 -10.67 12.22 3.48
C PHE A 110 -11.18 12.14 2.04
N THR A 111 -10.50 11.40 1.16
CA THR A 111 -10.96 11.20 -0.23
C THR A 111 -12.31 10.49 -0.26
N ILE A 112 -12.50 9.46 0.57
CA ILE A 112 -13.78 8.74 0.69
C ILE A 112 -14.88 9.69 1.19
N TRP A 113 -14.59 10.48 2.21
CA TRP A 113 -15.54 11.48 2.73
C TRP A 113 -15.92 12.50 1.65
N MET A 114 -14.92 13.06 0.95
CA MET A 114 -15.14 14.07 -0.09
C MET A 114 -15.91 13.51 -1.29
N GLN A 115 -15.58 12.30 -1.74
CA GLN A 115 -16.30 11.59 -2.80
C GLN A 115 -17.74 11.28 -2.35
N GLY A 116 -17.90 10.77 -1.13
CA GLY A 116 -19.18 10.34 -0.59
C GLY A 116 -20.15 11.49 -0.38
N SER A 117 -19.70 12.58 0.24
CA SER A 117 -20.50 13.79 0.49
C SER A 117 -20.87 14.54 -0.78
N ASN A 118 -20.08 14.43 -1.85
CA ASN A 118 -20.37 15.05 -3.14
C ASN A 118 -21.34 14.18 -3.99
N SER A 119 -21.15 12.87 -4.00
CA SER A 119 -21.91 11.95 -4.85
C SER A 119 -23.24 11.50 -4.23
N TYR A 120 -23.32 11.28 -2.92
CA TYR A 120 -24.49 10.70 -2.29
C TYR A 120 -25.34 11.72 -1.52
N SER A 121 -26.63 11.76 -1.84
CA SER A 121 -27.61 12.68 -1.22
C SER A 121 -27.74 12.49 0.30
N TRP A 122 -27.59 11.27 0.82
CA TRP A 122 -27.67 10.98 2.26
C TRP A 122 -26.47 11.50 3.07
N MET A 123 -25.37 11.85 2.41
CA MET A 123 -24.17 12.46 3.02
C MET A 123 -24.01 13.95 2.65
N ALA A 124 -24.98 14.53 1.93
CA ALA A 124 -24.95 15.93 1.53
C ALA A 124 -24.94 16.89 2.72
N TRP A 125 -25.46 16.48 3.88
CA TRP A 125 -25.43 17.28 5.12
C TRP A 125 -24.02 17.56 5.64
N MET A 126 -23.03 16.73 5.27
CA MET A 126 -21.62 16.95 5.61
C MET A 126 -20.91 17.84 4.59
N TRP A 127 -21.56 18.20 3.48
CA TRP A 127 -20.97 18.95 2.39
C TRP A 127 -21.18 20.46 2.60
N PRO A 128 -20.11 21.25 2.77
CA PRO A 128 -20.24 22.68 3.09
C PRO A 128 -20.44 23.58 1.86
N PHE A 129 -20.38 23.04 0.64
CA PHE A 129 -20.42 23.83 -0.59
C PHE A 129 -21.75 23.64 -1.35
N GLU A 130 -22.30 24.71 -1.92
CA GLU A 130 -23.55 24.59 -2.70
C GLU A 130 -23.35 23.85 -4.04
N GLN A 131 -22.11 23.79 -4.55
CA GLN A 131 -21.80 23.14 -5.82
C GLN A 131 -21.13 21.79 -5.62
N LYS A 132 -21.50 20.84 -6.50
CA LYS A 132 -20.85 19.54 -6.62
C LYS A 132 -19.57 19.70 -7.42
N PHE A 133 -18.43 19.26 -6.86
CA PHE A 133 -17.19 19.26 -7.60
C PHE A 133 -17.14 18.11 -8.62
N ASN A 134 -16.43 18.33 -9.74
CA ASN A 134 -16.15 17.26 -10.69
C ASN A 134 -15.37 16.11 -10.01
N GLY A 135 -15.57 14.87 -10.47
CA GLY A 135 -15.01 13.65 -9.86
C GLY A 135 -13.48 13.57 -9.80
N ILE A 136 -12.76 14.48 -10.46
CA ILE A 136 -11.28 14.57 -10.37
C ILE A 136 -10.79 15.32 -9.12
N TRP A 137 -11.58 16.24 -8.55
CA TRP A 137 -11.16 17.06 -7.43
C TRP A 137 -10.91 16.30 -6.13
N PRO A 138 -11.73 15.29 -5.75
CA PRO A 138 -11.44 14.46 -4.59
C PRO A 138 -10.05 13.83 -4.63
N LEU A 139 -9.58 13.41 -5.82
CA LEU A 139 -8.22 12.91 -5.99
C LEU A 139 -7.18 14.00 -5.70
N THR A 140 -7.34 15.19 -6.27
CA THR A 140 -6.35 16.27 -6.11
C THR A 140 -6.23 16.70 -4.64
N PHE A 141 -7.36 16.92 -3.97
CA PHE A 141 -7.34 17.31 -2.56
C PHE A 141 -6.87 16.17 -1.66
N GLY A 142 -7.22 14.92 -1.97
CA GLY A 142 -6.70 13.75 -1.28
C GLY A 142 -5.17 13.65 -1.35
N VAL A 143 -4.59 13.79 -2.55
CA VAL A 143 -3.13 13.81 -2.76
C VAL A 143 -2.47 14.91 -1.95
N VAL A 144 -2.98 16.14 -2.06
CA VAL A 144 -2.42 17.32 -1.37
C VAL A 144 -2.49 17.13 0.14
N LEU A 145 -3.63 16.69 0.67
CA LEU A 145 -3.80 16.46 2.10
C LEU A 145 -2.86 15.35 2.60
N THR A 146 -2.73 14.24 1.87
CA THR A 146 -1.78 13.16 2.22
C THR A 146 -0.34 13.69 2.24
N LEU A 147 0.07 14.49 1.24
CA LEU A 147 1.40 15.08 1.22
C LEU A 147 1.63 16.01 2.41
N VAL A 148 0.67 16.90 2.71
CA VAL A 148 0.76 17.85 3.81
C VAL A 148 0.83 17.12 5.16
N ILE A 149 -0.10 16.20 5.43
CA ILE A 149 -0.11 15.42 6.67
C ILE A 149 1.18 14.60 6.80
N GLY A 150 1.59 13.91 5.73
CA GLY A 150 2.78 13.08 5.73
C GLY A 150 4.06 13.88 5.94
N TYR A 151 4.14 15.07 5.35
CA TYR A 151 5.26 15.99 5.55
C TYR A 151 5.28 16.56 6.98
N LEU A 152 4.14 17.03 7.49
CA LEU A 152 4.03 17.57 8.85
C LEU A 152 4.33 16.51 9.92
N LEU A 153 3.74 15.31 9.80
CA LEU A 153 4.03 14.20 10.70
C LEU A 153 5.47 13.71 10.55
N GLY A 154 6.01 13.69 9.33
CA GLY A 154 7.42 13.40 9.10
C GLY A 154 8.34 14.45 9.72
N PHE A 155 7.90 15.70 9.82
CA PHE A 155 8.66 16.76 10.48
C PHE A 155 8.62 16.65 12.01
N VAL A 156 7.44 16.38 12.58
CA VAL A 156 7.22 16.32 14.03
C VAL A 156 7.72 14.99 14.63
N CYS A 157 7.42 13.86 13.98
CA CYS A 157 7.75 12.52 14.48
C CYS A 157 9.01 11.92 13.84
N GLY A 158 9.63 12.61 12.87
CA GLY A 158 10.76 12.10 12.11
C GLY A 158 12.05 12.03 12.90
N ARG A 159 12.31 10.88 13.54
CA ARG A 159 13.68 10.48 13.86
C ARG A 159 14.41 10.27 12.53
N GLY A 160 15.24 11.24 12.14
CA GLY A 160 15.97 11.21 10.88
C GLY A 160 16.81 9.95 10.78
N LYS A 161 16.51 9.07 9.83
CA LYS A 161 17.41 7.97 9.46
C LYS A 161 18.74 8.55 9.00
N SER A 162 19.85 7.86 9.27
CA SER A 162 21.18 8.34 8.89
C SER A 162 21.27 8.52 7.37
N ARG A 163 22.11 9.45 6.90
CA ARG A 163 22.25 9.73 5.46
C ARG A 163 22.69 8.48 4.67
N GLU A 164 23.42 7.58 5.32
CA GLU A 164 23.84 6.29 4.77
C GLU A 164 22.66 5.36 4.49
N GLN A 165 21.71 5.25 5.43
CA GLN A 165 20.50 4.42 5.26
C GLN A 165 19.55 4.89 4.15
N LEU A 166 19.65 6.16 3.75
CA LEU A 166 18.77 6.78 2.75
C LEU A 166 19.46 6.94 1.39
N ARG A 167 20.72 6.51 1.27
CA ARG A 167 21.51 6.59 0.05
C ARG A 167 20.89 5.72 -1.05
N GLY A 168 20.64 6.31 -2.21
CA GLY A 168 20.03 5.67 -3.37
C GLY A 168 18.51 5.42 -3.24
N LEU A 169 17.87 5.83 -2.13
CA LEU A 169 16.43 5.67 -1.88
C LEU A 169 15.66 6.99 -1.98
N VAL A 170 16.26 8.09 -1.52
CA VAL A 170 15.68 9.44 -1.56
C VAL A 170 16.40 10.25 -2.63
N TRP A 171 15.65 11.03 -3.41
CA TRP A 171 16.22 11.91 -4.42
C TRP A 171 17.22 12.89 -3.77
N GLY A 172 18.43 12.98 -4.35
CA GLY A 172 19.48 13.87 -3.87
C GLY A 172 20.44 13.29 -2.82
N ILE A 173 20.41 11.98 -2.55
CA ILE A 173 21.37 11.32 -1.64
C ILE A 173 21.98 10.09 -2.32
N GLY A 174 23.19 10.24 -2.90
CA GLY A 174 23.92 9.18 -3.59
C GLY A 174 23.36 8.77 -4.95
N GLU A 175 23.97 7.76 -5.57
CA GLU A 175 23.49 7.18 -6.85
C GLU A 175 22.17 6.40 -6.61
N PRO A 176 21.07 6.76 -7.31
CA PRO A 176 19.82 6.01 -7.23
C PRO A 176 20.03 4.53 -7.53
N GLY A 177 19.51 3.65 -6.67
CA GLY A 177 19.59 2.20 -6.87
C GLY A 177 20.85 1.51 -6.34
N ARG A 178 21.88 2.24 -5.87
CA ARG A 178 23.09 1.64 -5.30
C ARG A 178 23.09 1.70 -3.78
N ARG A 179 22.61 0.64 -3.13
CA ARG A 179 22.57 0.56 -1.67
C ARG A 179 23.95 0.18 -1.15
N GLU A 180 24.29 0.60 0.08
CA GLU A 180 25.57 0.24 0.68
C GLU A 180 25.73 -1.27 0.87
N ALA A 181 24.63 -2.00 1.11
CA ALA A 181 24.62 -3.46 1.15
C ALA A 181 25.19 -4.11 -0.14
N ASP A 182 25.06 -3.43 -1.28
CA ASP A 182 25.58 -3.91 -2.57
C ASP A 182 27.07 -3.58 -2.76
N VAL A 183 27.63 -2.67 -1.95
CA VAL A 183 29.04 -2.27 -1.99
C VAL A 183 29.89 -3.15 -1.07
N VAL A 184 29.30 -3.67 0.01
CA VAL A 184 30.01 -4.47 1.02
C VAL A 184 29.98 -5.97 0.72
N ALA A 185 28.99 -6.48 -0.03
CA ALA A 185 28.99 -7.87 -0.46
C ALA A 185 30.02 -8.07 -1.59
N PRO A 186 31.13 -8.81 -1.36
CA PRO A 186 31.96 -9.23 -2.48
C PRO A 186 31.08 -10.13 -3.36
N LEU A 187 31.08 -9.90 -4.67
CA LEU A 187 30.52 -10.87 -5.60
C LEU A 187 31.12 -12.24 -5.23
N PRO A 188 30.32 -13.30 -5.03
CA PRO A 188 30.89 -14.63 -4.91
C PRO A 188 31.74 -14.84 -6.16
N SER A 189 33.06 -14.93 -5.99
CA SER A 189 33.96 -15.30 -7.04
C SER A 189 33.52 -16.70 -7.46
N PHE A 190 32.78 -16.80 -8.55
CA PHE A 190 32.64 -18.06 -9.25
C PHE A 190 34.08 -18.45 -9.58
N GLY A 191 34.59 -19.42 -8.82
CA GLY A 191 35.92 -19.95 -9.05
C GLY A 191 36.00 -20.38 -10.50
N ASP A 192 37.04 -19.90 -11.17
CA ASP A 192 37.62 -20.58 -12.32
C ASP A 192 37.83 -22.05 -11.93
N GLU A 193 36.87 -22.91 -12.26
CA GLU A 193 37.10 -24.33 -12.35
C GLU A 193 37.95 -24.58 -13.60
N GLY A 194 39.26 -24.58 -13.35
CA GLY A 194 40.25 -25.50 -13.89
C GLY A 194 40.08 -25.98 -15.34
N LYS A 195 41.03 -25.51 -16.16
CA LYS A 195 41.89 -26.30 -17.07
C LYS A 195 41.54 -27.77 -17.27
#